data_AF-A0A944K056-F1
#
_entry.id   AF-A0A944K056-F1
#
_cell.length_a   1.000
_cell.length_b   1.000
_cell.length_c   1.000
_cell.angle_alpha   90.00
_cell.angle_beta   90.00
_cell.angle_gamma   90.00
#
_symmetry.space_group_name_H-M   'P 1'
#
loop_
_entity.id
_entity.type
_entity.pdbx_description
1 polymer ?
#
loop_
_entity_poly.entity_id
_entity_poly.type
_entity_poly.pdbx_seq_one_letter_code
_entity_poly.pdbx_strand_id
1 'polypeptide(L)'
;MGKALRALRDASGLTGDSVARRASMSAGKLSKIETGKVRPTVQDVDLVLTAIGVSQAVKAEFLAAARAEATEATAWRLLRRMGPWKHQKTIRAIEAGTATLSLFQGQLVPGLLQTPEYASAIFSLPPALPEETRAKTVAARLERQAVLYEPGRCFRFLICEHVLRWRIRRGG
;
A
#
# COMPACT_ATOMS: atom_id res chain seq x y z
N MET A 1 13.78 -7.38 -2.71
CA MET A 1 13.65 -7.75 -4.14
C MET A 1 14.93 -7.64 -4.99
N GLY A 2 15.50 -6.46 -5.28
CA GLY A 2 16.57 -6.27 -6.29
C GLY A 2 17.81 -7.16 -6.16
N LYS A 3 18.39 -7.26 -4.97
CA LYS A 3 19.54 -8.15 -4.70
C LYS A 3 19.24 -9.63 -4.96
N ALA A 4 18.01 -10.07 -4.69
CA ALA A 4 17.60 -11.46 -4.90
C ALA A 4 17.47 -11.79 -6.39
N LEU A 5 16.93 -10.87 -7.21
CA LEU A 5 16.91 -11.02 -8.66
C LEU A 5 18.32 -11.11 -9.25
N ARG A 6 19.26 -10.28 -8.74
CA ARG A 6 20.66 -10.35 -9.13
C ARG A 6 21.28 -11.71 -8.81
N ALA A 7 21.05 -12.24 -7.61
CA ALA A 7 21.55 -13.54 -7.21
C ALA A 7 21.03 -14.68 -8.11
N LEU A 8 19.75 -14.66 -8.47
CA LEU A 8 19.17 -15.63 -9.42
C LEU A 8 19.79 -15.52 -10.81
N ARG A 9 20.04 -14.28 -11.29
CA ARG A 9 20.73 -14.08 -12.56
C ARG A 9 22.15 -14.65 -12.51
N ASP A 10 22.92 -14.29 -11.49
CA ASP A 10 24.31 -14.75 -11.33
C ASP A 10 24.38 -16.29 -11.25
N ALA A 11 23.45 -16.93 -10.52
CA ALA A 11 23.34 -18.39 -10.43
C ALA A 11 22.94 -19.06 -11.77
N SER A 12 22.23 -18.35 -12.65
CA SER A 12 21.87 -18.87 -13.99
C SER A 12 23.01 -18.77 -15.01
N GLY A 13 24.11 -18.07 -14.69
CA GLY A 13 25.21 -17.82 -15.62
C GLY A 13 24.90 -16.79 -16.72
N LEU A 14 23.72 -16.18 -16.71
CA LEU A 14 23.32 -15.18 -17.71
C LEU A 14 23.92 -13.80 -17.39
N THR A 15 24.41 -13.12 -18.42
CA THR A 15 24.86 -11.73 -18.30
C THR A 15 23.67 -10.78 -18.11
N GLY A 16 23.92 -9.63 -17.48
CA GLY A 16 22.91 -8.58 -17.35
C GLY A 16 22.31 -8.17 -18.69
N ASP A 17 23.14 -8.02 -19.73
CA ASP A 17 22.67 -7.66 -21.08
C ASP A 17 21.79 -8.74 -21.71
N SER A 18 22.12 -10.02 -21.50
CA SER A 18 21.32 -11.15 -21.99
C SER A 18 19.94 -11.16 -21.35
N VAL A 19 19.87 -11.04 -20.02
CA VAL A 19 18.59 -10.99 -19.29
C VAL A 19 17.80 -9.74 -19.66
N ALA A 20 18.43 -8.58 -19.75
CA ALA A 20 17.76 -7.33 -20.13
C ALA A 20 17.10 -7.45 -21.51
N ARG A 21 17.82 -8.02 -22.50
CA ARG A 21 17.29 -8.28 -23.84
C ARG A 21 16.12 -9.26 -23.82
N ARG A 22 16.25 -10.38 -23.10
CA ARG A 22 15.19 -11.40 -22.97
C ARG A 22 13.96 -10.88 -22.24
N ALA A 23 14.15 -9.94 -21.30
CA ALA A 23 13.09 -9.32 -20.53
C ALA A 23 12.53 -8.03 -21.18
N SER A 24 12.93 -7.73 -22.43
CA SER A 24 12.52 -6.53 -23.18
C SER A 24 12.69 -5.22 -22.40
N MET A 25 13.82 -5.07 -21.70
CA MET A 25 14.16 -3.85 -20.95
C MET A 25 15.60 -3.42 -21.20
N SER A 26 15.91 -2.15 -20.92
CA SER A 26 17.29 -1.66 -21.05
C SER A 26 18.19 -2.24 -19.96
N ALA A 27 19.45 -2.51 -20.31
CA ALA A 27 20.47 -2.96 -19.35
C ALA A 27 20.62 -1.98 -18.17
N GLY A 28 20.50 -0.67 -18.44
CA GLY A 28 20.49 0.36 -17.40
C GLY A 28 19.31 0.27 -16.44
N LYS A 29 18.11 -0.12 -16.92
CA LYS A 29 16.94 -0.35 -16.05
C LYS A 29 17.16 -1.59 -15.18
N LEU A 30 17.61 -2.71 -15.78
CA LEU A 30 17.89 -3.94 -15.03
C LEU A 30 18.97 -3.71 -13.96
N SER A 31 20.06 -3.03 -14.30
CA SER A 31 21.14 -2.70 -13.36
C SER A 31 20.65 -1.85 -12.17
N LYS A 32 19.80 -0.85 -12.43
CA LYS A 32 19.19 -0.03 -11.37
C LYS A 32 18.25 -0.85 -10.49
N ILE A 33 17.55 -1.83 -11.03
CA ILE A 33 16.70 -2.76 -10.26
C ILE A 33 17.56 -3.66 -9.37
N GLU A 34 18.58 -4.30 -9.94
CA GLU A 34 19.47 -5.23 -9.23
C GLU A 34 20.27 -4.54 -8.11
N THR A 35 20.65 -3.28 -8.32
CA THR A 35 21.34 -2.45 -7.31
C THR A 35 20.40 -1.77 -6.32
N GLY A 36 19.08 -1.91 -6.50
CA GLY A 36 18.06 -1.30 -5.63
C GLY A 36 17.86 0.20 -5.83
N LYS A 37 18.49 0.82 -6.82
CA LYS A 37 18.30 2.24 -7.19
C LYS A 37 16.90 2.53 -7.76
N VAL A 38 16.28 1.51 -8.37
CA VAL A 38 14.89 1.56 -8.87
C VAL A 38 14.12 0.38 -8.30
N ARG A 39 12.92 0.62 -7.78
CA ARG A 39 12.02 -0.47 -7.37
C ARG A 39 11.39 -1.09 -8.62
N PRO A 40 11.47 -2.42 -8.81
CA PRO A 40 10.80 -3.09 -9.92
C PRO A 40 9.28 -3.11 -9.72
N THR A 41 8.53 -3.04 -10.81
CA THR A 41 7.09 -3.38 -10.82
C THR A 41 6.91 -4.90 -10.74
N VAL A 42 5.69 -5.37 -10.43
CA VAL A 42 5.36 -6.81 -10.49
C VAL A 42 5.65 -7.38 -11.89
N GLN A 43 5.38 -6.60 -12.93
CA GLN A 43 5.68 -6.98 -14.32
C GLN A 43 7.19 -7.04 -14.58
N ASP A 44 7.98 -6.11 -14.04
CA ASP A 44 9.44 -6.19 -14.16
C ASP A 44 9.99 -7.46 -13.52
N VAL A 45 9.47 -7.84 -12.34
CA VAL A 45 9.83 -9.09 -11.66
C VAL A 45 9.45 -10.31 -12.51
N ASP A 46 8.23 -10.33 -13.06
CA ASP A 46 7.75 -11.41 -13.94
C ASP A 46 8.64 -11.61 -15.18
N LEU A 47 8.97 -10.51 -15.87
CA LEU A 47 9.79 -10.51 -17.07
C LEU A 47 11.23 -10.98 -16.77
N VAL A 48 11.83 -10.49 -15.69
CA VAL A 48 13.19 -10.90 -15.29
C VAL A 48 13.25 -12.38 -14.93
N LEU A 49 12.29 -12.89 -14.15
CA LEU A 49 12.26 -14.31 -13.76
C LEU A 49 12.02 -15.23 -14.96
N THR A 50 11.15 -14.81 -15.88
CA THR A 50 10.92 -15.54 -17.15
C THR A 50 12.18 -15.52 -18.03
N ALA A 51 12.88 -14.39 -18.09
CA ALA A 51 14.14 -14.25 -18.80
C ALA A 51 15.29 -15.03 -18.15
N ILE A 52 15.24 -15.31 -16.85
CA ILE A 52 16.21 -16.21 -16.19
C ILE A 52 15.82 -17.68 -16.44
N GLY A 53 14.53 -17.97 -16.56
CA GLY A 53 14.02 -19.33 -16.77
C GLY A 53 13.87 -20.13 -15.46
N VAL A 54 13.54 -19.45 -14.35
CA VAL A 54 13.31 -20.11 -13.06
C VAL A 54 12.06 -21.01 -13.09
N SER A 55 11.97 -21.95 -12.15
CA SER A 55 10.77 -22.80 -12.01
C SER A 55 9.53 -21.97 -11.65
N GLN A 56 8.34 -22.49 -11.97
CA GLN A 56 7.08 -21.82 -11.65
C GLN A 56 6.86 -21.61 -10.15
N ALA A 57 7.37 -22.51 -9.30
CA ALA A 57 7.29 -22.37 -7.85
C ALA A 57 8.07 -21.15 -7.35
N VAL A 58 9.34 -21.02 -7.76
CA VAL A 58 10.17 -19.85 -7.43
C VAL A 58 9.57 -18.57 -8.00
N LYS A 59 9.06 -18.64 -9.24
CA LYS A 59 8.39 -17.52 -9.87
C LYS A 59 7.18 -17.04 -9.07
N ALA A 60 6.33 -17.97 -8.62
CA ALA A 60 5.13 -17.66 -7.84
C ALA A 60 5.47 -16.99 -6.49
N GLU A 61 6.50 -17.47 -5.79
CA GLU A 61 6.96 -16.90 -4.53
C GLU A 61 7.43 -15.44 -4.69
N PHE A 62 8.29 -15.18 -5.68
CA PHE A 62 8.78 -13.84 -5.95
C PHE A 62 7.67 -12.89 -6.41
N LEU A 63 6.71 -13.39 -7.21
CA LEU A 63 5.55 -12.59 -7.61
C LEU A 63 4.63 -12.29 -6.43
N ALA A 64 4.45 -13.22 -5.49
CA ALA A 64 3.70 -12.97 -4.26
C ALA A 64 4.37 -11.88 -3.41
N ALA A 65 5.69 -11.98 -3.21
CA ALA A 65 6.47 -10.96 -2.51
C ALA A 65 6.43 -9.60 -3.23
N ALA A 66 6.58 -9.57 -4.55
CA ALA A 66 6.49 -8.34 -5.35
C ALA A 66 5.10 -7.71 -5.30
N ARG A 67 4.04 -8.52 -5.28
CA ARG A 67 2.65 -8.04 -5.10
C ARG A 67 2.44 -7.49 -3.70
N ALA A 68 2.97 -8.13 -2.66
CA ALA A 68 2.89 -7.63 -1.29
C ALA A 68 3.61 -6.27 -1.15
N GLU A 69 4.86 -6.17 -1.62
CA GLU A 69 5.62 -4.92 -1.65
C GLU A 69 4.92 -3.84 -2.50
N ALA A 70 4.33 -4.22 -3.65
CA ALA A 70 3.59 -3.31 -4.50
C ALA A 70 2.29 -2.84 -3.84
N THR A 71 1.53 -3.70 -3.17
CA THR A 71 0.31 -3.35 -2.44
C THR A 71 0.62 -2.39 -1.30
N GLU A 72 1.67 -2.66 -0.52
CA GLU A 72 2.10 -1.77 0.56
C GLU A 72 2.57 -0.41 0.01
N ALA A 73 3.42 -0.43 -1.03
CA ALA A 73 3.89 0.79 -1.67
C ALA A 73 2.79 1.53 -2.46
N THR A 74 1.72 0.85 -2.86
CA THR A 74 0.54 1.40 -3.55
C THR A 74 -0.45 1.95 -2.54
N ALA A 75 -0.63 1.34 -1.38
CA ALA A 75 -1.36 1.95 -0.27
C ALA A 75 -0.69 3.28 0.14
N TRP A 76 0.63 3.27 0.32
CA TRP A 76 1.42 4.47 0.61
C TRP A 76 1.48 5.49 -0.54
N ARG A 77 1.53 5.05 -1.82
CA ARG A 77 1.51 5.95 -2.98
C ARG A 77 0.12 6.48 -3.30
N LEU A 78 -0.95 5.71 -3.16
CA LEU A 78 -2.34 6.19 -3.31
C LEU A 78 -2.65 7.26 -2.26
N LEU A 79 -2.17 7.07 -1.04
CA LEU A 79 -2.17 8.10 0.02
C LEU A 79 -1.41 9.37 -0.39
N ARG A 80 -0.27 9.25 -1.10
CA ARG A 80 0.56 10.40 -1.56
C ARG A 80 0.13 11.06 -2.88
N ARG A 81 -0.43 10.33 -3.85
CA ARG A 81 -0.58 10.78 -5.25
C ARG A 81 -1.96 11.35 -5.58
N MET A 82 -3.02 10.93 -4.89
CA MET A 82 -4.39 11.39 -5.18
C MET A 82 -4.85 12.56 -4.30
N GLY A 83 -4.10 12.88 -3.25
CA GLY A 83 -4.63 13.59 -2.09
C GLY A 83 -5.46 12.62 -1.24
N PRO A 84 -5.20 12.46 0.07
CA PRO A 84 -5.91 11.50 0.92
C PRO A 84 -7.45 11.65 0.86
N TRP A 85 -7.96 12.83 0.53
CA TRP A 85 -9.39 13.11 0.30
C TRP A 85 -10.01 12.33 -0.88
N LYS A 86 -9.30 12.12 -1.99
CA LYS A 86 -9.84 11.33 -3.11
C LYS A 86 -9.95 9.85 -2.76
N HIS A 87 -9.04 9.34 -1.93
CA HIS A 87 -9.14 7.97 -1.41
C HIS A 87 -10.35 7.82 -0.49
N GLN A 88 -10.65 8.81 0.36
CA GLN A 88 -11.90 8.83 1.13
C GLN A 88 -13.14 8.81 0.21
N LYS A 89 -13.10 9.51 -0.93
CA LYS A 89 -14.19 9.44 -1.94
C LYS A 89 -14.31 8.05 -2.60
N THR A 90 -13.20 7.40 -2.92
CA THR A 90 -13.22 6.03 -3.46
C THR A 90 -13.79 5.04 -2.46
N ILE A 91 -13.37 5.12 -1.18
CA ILE A 91 -13.94 4.26 -0.14
C ILE A 91 -15.42 4.57 0.05
N ARG A 92 -15.81 5.85 0.06
CA ARG A 92 -17.23 6.27 0.14
C ARG A 92 -18.06 5.68 -1.00
N ALA A 93 -17.52 5.59 -2.21
CA ALA A 93 -18.25 4.99 -3.35
C ALA A 93 -18.46 3.48 -3.16
N ILE A 94 -17.48 2.77 -2.61
CA ILE A 94 -17.61 1.33 -2.28
C ILE A 94 -18.59 1.14 -1.13
N GLU A 95 -18.48 1.95 -0.08
CA GLU A 95 -19.42 1.97 1.04
C GLU A 95 -20.84 2.24 0.54
N ALA A 96 -21.04 3.23 -0.35
CA ALA A 96 -22.35 3.63 -0.83
C ALA A 96 -23.18 2.47 -1.40
N GLY A 97 -22.56 1.54 -2.13
CA GLY A 97 -23.21 0.36 -2.71
C GLY A 97 -23.28 -0.87 -1.80
N THR A 98 -22.84 -0.76 -0.55
CA THR A 98 -22.70 -1.90 0.38
C THR A 98 -23.73 -1.82 1.51
N ALA A 99 -24.59 -2.84 1.63
CA ALA A 99 -25.57 -2.95 2.71
C ALA A 99 -24.93 -3.42 4.04
N THR A 100 -23.87 -4.23 3.98
CA THR A 100 -23.13 -4.69 5.18
C THR A 100 -21.64 -4.48 5.01
N LEU A 101 -21.04 -3.63 5.87
CA LEU A 101 -19.61 -3.36 5.88
C LEU A 101 -18.95 -4.02 7.10
N SER A 102 -18.01 -4.93 6.88
CA SER A 102 -17.18 -5.51 7.93
C SER A 102 -15.74 -5.00 7.80
N LEU A 103 -15.20 -4.41 8.87
CA LEU A 103 -13.93 -3.70 8.81
C LEU A 103 -13.04 -4.08 10.00
N PHE A 104 -11.79 -4.43 9.69
CA PHE A 104 -10.73 -4.71 10.66
C PHE A 104 -9.54 -3.77 10.41
N GLN A 105 -9.14 -3.04 11.45
CA GLN A 105 -7.88 -2.28 11.46
C GLN A 105 -7.08 -2.68 12.71
N GLY A 106 -6.05 -3.48 12.52
CA GLY A 106 -5.33 -4.12 13.62
C GLY A 106 -4.41 -3.20 14.43
N GLN A 107 -4.23 -1.94 14.04
CA GLN A 107 -3.27 -1.01 14.66
C GLN A 107 -3.87 0.34 15.03
N LEU A 108 -5.03 0.69 14.49
CA LEU A 108 -5.68 1.99 14.68
C LEU A 108 -7.18 1.81 14.80
N VAL A 109 -7.86 2.74 15.47
CA VAL A 109 -9.33 2.74 15.53
C VAL A 109 -9.84 2.82 14.08
N PRO A 110 -10.83 2.00 13.67
CA PRO A 110 -11.48 2.07 12.37
C PRO A 110 -11.75 3.49 11.91
N GLY A 111 -11.36 3.85 10.68
CA GLY A 111 -11.47 5.22 10.18
C GLY A 111 -12.86 5.85 10.24
N LEU A 112 -13.92 5.04 10.21
CA LEU A 112 -15.31 5.49 10.40
C LEU A 112 -15.66 5.79 11.86
N LEU A 113 -14.88 5.31 12.82
CA LEU A 113 -15.10 5.49 14.26
C LEU A 113 -14.13 6.52 14.89
N GLN A 114 -13.28 7.17 14.10
CA GLN A 114 -12.29 8.12 14.60
C GLN A 114 -12.92 9.47 14.91
N THR A 115 -12.50 10.12 15.99
CA THR A 115 -12.83 11.53 16.24
C THR A 115 -11.97 12.44 15.35
N PRO A 116 -12.36 13.72 15.17
CA PRO A 116 -11.53 14.70 14.46
C PRO A 116 -10.10 14.78 15.01
N GLU A 117 -9.95 14.77 16.33
CA GLU A 117 -8.66 14.87 17.04
C GLU A 117 -7.80 13.63 16.80
N TYR A 118 -8.40 12.44 16.86
CA TYR A 118 -7.71 11.18 16.62
C TYR A 118 -7.24 11.08 15.16
N ALA A 119 -8.11 11.43 14.21
CA ALA A 119 -7.74 11.47 12.80
C ALA A 119 -6.61 12.48 12.54
N SER A 120 -6.72 13.68 13.12
CA SER A 120 -5.68 14.71 13.02
C SER A 120 -4.34 14.25 13.61
N ALA A 121 -4.36 13.57 14.76
CA ALA A 121 -3.17 13.02 15.39
C ALA A 121 -2.50 11.96 14.51
N ILE A 122 -3.27 11.04 13.90
CA ILE A 122 -2.73 10.05 12.95
C ILE A 122 -2.05 10.74 11.76
N PHE A 123 -2.72 11.71 11.15
CA PHE A 123 -2.19 12.41 9.98
C PHE A 123 -1.01 13.35 10.30
N SER A 124 -0.71 13.55 11.58
CA SER A 124 0.47 14.27 12.05
C SER A 124 1.67 13.34 12.31
N LEU A 125 1.49 12.01 12.28
CA LEU A 125 2.60 11.06 12.41
C LEU A 125 3.46 11.03 11.14
N PRO A 126 4.79 10.80 11.25
CA PRO A 126 5.67 10.68 10.11
C PRO A 126 5.26 9.56 9.12
N PRO A 127 5.25 9.83 7.79
CA PRO A 127 5.47 11.14 7.17
C PRO A 127 4.24 12.04 7.35
N ALA A 128 4.41 13.15 8.09
CA ALA A 128 3.32 14.03 8.46
C ALA A 128 2.74 14.73 7.23
N LEU A 129 1.41 14.86 7.19
CA LEU A 129 0.76 15.66 6.16
C LEU A 129 0.95 17.16 6.44
N PRO A 130 1.18 17.99 5.40
CA PRO A 130 1.10 19.44 5.53
C PRO A 130 -0.26 19.85 6.10
N GLU A 131 -0.29 20.90 6.91
CA GLU A 131 -1.47 21.31 7.69
C GLU A 131 -2.74 21.46 6.85
N GLU A 132 -2.65 22.15 5.70
CA GLU A 132 -3.79 22.34 4.80
C GLU A 132 -4.31 21.00 4.25
N THR A 133 -3.41 20.09 3.89
CA THR A 133 -3.78 18.76 3.39
C THR A 133 -4.36 17.90 4.50
N ARG A 134 -3.84 18.01 5.72
CA ARG A 134 -4.34 17.32 6.92
C ARG A 134 -5.77 17.74 7.22
N ALA A 135 -6.05 19.05 7.27
CA ALA A 135 -7.39 19.58 7.53
C ALA A 135 -8.41 19.07 6.50
N LYS A 136 -8.09 19.15 5.20
CA LYS A 136 -8.92 18.61 4.11
C LYS A 136 -9.16 17.10 4.24
N THR A 137 -8.15 16.36 4.69
CA THR A 137 -8.23 14.90 4.87
C THR A 137 -9.12 14.52 6.06
N VAL A 138 -9.00 15.24 7.17
CA VAL A 138 -9.85 15.04 8.35
C VAL A 138 -11.30 15.36 7.99
N ALA A 139 -11.56 16.50 7.33
CA ALA A 139 -12.91 16.86 6.89
C ALA A 139 -13.54 15.78 6.00
N ALA A 140 -12.83 15.30 4.97
CA ALA A 140 -13.32 14.21 4.11
C ALA A 140 -13.53 12.89 4.86
N ARG A 141 -12.82 12.65 5.97
CA ARG A 141 -13.05 11.49 6.85
C ARG A 141 -14.31 11.63 7.67
N LEU A 142 -14.58 12.81 8.21
CA LEU A 142 -15.80 13.10 8.97
C LEU A 142 -17.05 13.08 8.08
N GLU A 143 -16.97 13.65 6.87
CA GLU A 143 -18.05 13.56 5.88
C GLU A 143 -18.44 12.11 5.56
N ARG A 144 -17.44 11.22 5.53
CA ARG A 144 -17.67 9.78 5.30
C ARG A 144 -18.33 9.08 6.49
N GLN A 145 -18.20 9.59 7.72
CA GLN A 145 -18.86 9.01 8.89
C GLN A 145 -20.39 9.12 8.83
N ALA A 146 -20.94 10.04 8.04
CA ALA A 146 -22.38 10.18 7.86
C ALA A 146 -23.06 8.85 7.44
N VAL A 147 -22.34 7.99 6.71
CA VAL A 147 -22.83 6.67 6.27
C VAL A 147 -23.22 5.76 7.42
N LEU A 148 -22.66 5.95 8.62
CA LEU A 148 -22.99 5.17 9.82
C LEU A 148 -24.44 5.38 10.28
N TYR A 149 -25.04 6.50 9.90
CA TYR A 149 -26.39 6.89 10.31
C TYR A 149 -27.42 6.69 9.18
N GLU A 150 -27.00 6.16 8.03
CA GLU A 150 -27.92 5.89 6.92
C GLU A 150 -28.77 4.63 7.21
N PRO A 151 -30.10 4.69 7.01
CA PRO A 151 -30.98 3.54 7.23
C PRO A 151 -30.63 2.36 6.32
N GLY A 152 -30.86 1.14 6.80
CA GLY A 152 -30.67 -0.08 6.01
C GLY A 152 -29.21 -0.54 5.88
N ARG A 153 -28.28 0.06 6.62
CA ARG A 153 -26.87 -0.35 6.66
C ARG A 153 -26.51 -1.07 7.95
N CYS A 154 -25.69 -2.11 7.82
CA CYS A 154 -25.11 -2.84 8.93
C CYS A 154 -23.58 -2.67 8.93
N PHE A 155 -23.01 -2.32 10.08
CA PHE A 155 -21.57 -2.16 10.23
C PHE A 155 -21.05 -3.13 11.30
N ARG A 156 -19.97 -3.85 11.00
CA ARG A 156 -19.25 -4.69 11.95
C ARG A 156 -17.81 -4.23 12.04
N PHE A 157 -17.38 -3.89 13.25
CA PHE A 157 -16.02 -3.45 13.52
C PHE A 157 -15.33 -4.46 14.42
N LEU A 158 -14.20 -5.00 13.96
CA LEU A 158 -13.29 -5.75 14.83
C LEU A 158 -12.18 -4.81 15.27
N ILE A 159 -12.13 -4.55 16.58
CA ILE A 159 -11.17 -3.62 17.18
C ILE A 159 -10.30 -4.43 18.16
N CYS A 160 -8.99 -4.37 17.98
CA CYS A 160 -8.07 -4.95 18.95
C CYS A 160 -8.00 -4.07 20.19
N GLU A 161 -8.06 -4.68 21.38
CA GLU A 161 -8.08 -3.94 22.65
C GLU A 161 -6.90 -2.97 22.80
N HIS A 162 -5.70 -3.35 22.37
CA HIS A 162 -4.50 -2.52 22.47
C HIS A 162 -4.66 -1.15 21.78
N VAL A 163 -5.48 -1.07 20.73
CA VAL A 163 -5.76 0.17 20.00
C VAL A 163 -6.44 1.21 20.89
N LEU A 164 -7.27 0.78 21.84
CA LEU A 164 -7.96 1.66 22.78
C LEU A 164 -7.03 2.23 23.86
N ARG A 165 -5.90 1.55 24.10
CA ARG A 165 -4.91 1.94 25.12
C ARG A 165 -3.76 2.76 24.54
N TRP A 166 -3.59 2.74 23.22
CA TRP A 166 -2.45 3.38 22.59
C TRP A 166 -2.62 4.90 22.48
N ARG A 167 -1.64 5.64 23.00
CA ARG A 167 -1.61 7.11 22.94
C ARG A 167 -0.87 7.57 21.68
N ILE A 168 -1.63 8.01 20.68
CA ILE A 168 -1.09 8.56 19.42
C ILE A 168 -0.39 9.90 19.64
N ARG A 169 -0.84 10.68 20.63
CA ARG A 169 -0.20 11.93 21.07
C ARG A 169 -0.02 11.89 22.59
N ARG A 170 1.18 12.16 23.10
CA ARG A 170 1.33 12.60 24.49
C ARG A 170 0.81 14.04 24.53
N GLY A 171 -0.20 14.30 25.37
CA GLY A 171 -0.52 15.67 25.74
C GLY A 171 0.73 16.32 26.32
N GLY A 172 1.00 17.56 25.90
CA GLY A 172 1.86 18.44 26.69
C GLY A 172 1.19 18.78 28.01
#